data_AF-A0A151ERY5-F1
#
_entry.id   AF-A0A151ERY5-F1
#
_cell.length_a   1.000
_cell.length_b   1.000
_cell.length_c   1.000
_cell.angle_alpha   90.00
_cell.angle_beta   90.00
_cell.angle_gamma   90.00
#
_symmetry.space_group_name_H-M   'P 1'
#
loop_
_entity.id
_entity.type
_entity.pdbx_description
1 polymer ?
#
loop_
_entity_poly.entity_id
_entity_poly.type
_entity_poly.pdbx_seq_one_letter_code
_entity_poly.pdbx_strand_id
1 'polypeptide(L)'
;MRKKLIVICLTYFFIIVCLSGCFESSDKTNFKNKFLGSWIGTSFFENVSNNISLTFFEDNTAKQEDENAHIHWFTFDVDDKYLKLMLPELPKEYAIYYRYEFSNNNTELTLTNESLDTILLNKQ
;
A
#
# COMPACT_ATOMS: atom_id res chain seq x y z
N MET A 1 12.85 31.95 45.79
CA MET A 1 13.45 31.58 44.49
C MET A 1 13.31 30.09 44.17
N ARG A 2 13.59 29.15 45.10
CA ARG A 2 13.46 27.68 44.88
C ARG A 2 12.08 27.20 44.37
N LYS A 3 10.98 27.79 44.85
CA LYS A 3 9.62 27.43 44.42
C LYS A 3 9.30 27.81 42.96
N LYS A 4 9.96 28.83 42.40
CA LYS A 4 9.76 29.25 41.00
C LYS A 4 10.49 28.33 40.01
N LEU A 5 11.63 27.75 40.42
CA LEU A 5 12.40 26.79 39.62
C LEU A 5 11.64 25.47 39.40
N ILE A 6 10.93 24.99 40.42
CA ILE A 6 10.17 23.72 40.34
C ILE A 6 9.03 23.83 39.31
N VAL A 7 8.35 24.97 39.27
CA VAL A 7 7.23 25.20 38.32
C VAL A 7 7.74 25.20 36.88
N ILE A 8 8.88 25.84 36.61
CA ILE A 8 9.47 25.90 35.26
C ILE A 8 9.90 24.50 34.76
N CYS A 9 10.50 23.67 35.63
CA CYS A 9 10.84 22.30 35.26
C CYS A 9 9.61 21.44 34.94
N LEU A 10 8.52 21.62 35.69
CA LEU A 10 7.27 20.88 35.46
C LEU A 10 6.60 21.27 34.15
N THR A 11 6.57 22.55 33.77
CA THR A 11 6.04 22.97 32.47
C THR A 11 6.91 22.47 31.31
N TYR A 12 8.24 22.49 31.45
CA TYR A 12 9.13 22.02 30.39
C TYR A 12 8.98 20.50 30.15
N PHE A 13 8.84 19.72 31.22
CA PHE A 13 8.58 18.29 31.14
C PHE A 13 7.25 17.97 30.44
N PHE A 14 6.19 18.73 30.75
CA PHE A 14 4.88 18.54 30.12
C PHE A 14 4.89 18.84 28.61
N ILE A 15 5.63 19.89 28.19
CA ILE A 15 5.78 20.23 26.76
C ILE A 15 6.50 19.12 25.99
N ILE A 16 7.54 18.50 26.58
CA ILE A 16 8.27 17.39 25.95
C ILE A 16 7.37 16.16 25.77
N VAL A 17 6.55 15.83 26.77
CA VAL A 17 5.62 14.68 26.70
C VAL A 17 4.53 14.93 25.65
N CYS A 18 4.00 16.15 25.54
CA CYS A 18 3.02 16.49 24.50
C CYS A 18 3.60 16.45 23.08
N LEU A 19 4.89 16.74 22.90
CA LEU A 19 5.56 16.65 21.59
C LEU A 19 5.94 15.22 21.21
N SER A 20 6.16 14.33 22.17
CA SER A 20 6.44 12.90 21.88
C SER A 20 5.24 12.11 21.33
N GLY A 21 4.02 12.67 21.41
CA GLY A 21 2.80 12.05 20.87
C GLY A 21 2.49 12.41 19.41
N CYS A 22 3.25 13.31 18.77
CA CYS A 22 2.93 13.85 17.44
C CYS A 22 3.85 13.29 16.34
N PHE A 23 4.20 12.01 16.42
CA PHE A 23 4.94 11.28 15.39
C PHE A 23 4.02 10.24 14.72
N GLU A 24 2.89 10.68 14.18
CA GLU A 24 2.02 9.84 13.35
C GLU A 24 2.47 9.92 11.88
N SER A 25 3.24 8.88 11.51
CA SER A 25 3.32 8.20 10.20
C SER A 25 3.67 9.01 8.94
N SER A 26 4.96 9.12 8.66
CA SER A 26 5.52 9.35 7.31
C SER A 26 5.50 8.10 6.41
N ASP A 27 4.91 6.99 6.86
CA ASP A 27 5.11 5.68 6.23
C ASP A 27 4.17 5.40 5.05
N LYS A 28 2.93 5.92 5.07
CA LYS A 28 1.95 5.65 3.99
C LYS A 28 2.44 6.10 2.61
N THR A 29 2.99 7.31 2.52
CA THR A 29 3.56 7.83 1.26
C THR A 29 4.73 6.97 0.78
N ASN A 30 5.49 6.39 1.72
CA ASN A 30 6.66 5.57 1.43
C ASN A 30 6.28 4.22 0.81
N PHE A 31 5.17 3.61 1.23
CA PHE A 31 4.69 2.36 0.64
C PHE A 31 4.14 2.59 -0.78
N LYS A 32 3.28 3.59 -0.96
CA LYS A 32 2.65 3.87 -2.26
C LYS A 32 3.68 4.06 -3.38
N ASN A 33 4.75 4.80 -3.10
CA ASN A 33 5.79 5.08 -4.10
C ASN A 33 6.50 3.81 -4.62
N LYS A 34 6.53 2.73 -3.84
CA LYS A 34 7.14 1.46 -4.28
C LYS A 34 6.33 0.80 -5.39
N PHE A 35 5.00 0.91 -5.34
CA PHE A 35 4.08 0.34 -6.33
C PHE A 35 4.07 1.08 -7.66
N LEU A 36 4.37 2.38 -7.66
CA LEU A 36 4.29 3.21 -8.88
C LEU A 36 5.11 2.61 -10.04
N GLY A 37 4.52 2.68 -11.24
CA GLY A 37 5.08 2.14 -12.47
C GLY A 37 4.37 0.88 -12.96
N SER A 38 4.99 0.25 -13.97
CA SER A 38 4.46 -0.94 -14.63
C SER A 38 5.10 -2.21 -14.09
N TRP A 39 4.25 -3.22 -13.94
CA TRP A 39 4.60 -4.55 -13.47
C TRP A 39 4.06 -5.58 -14.43
N ILE A 40 4.80 -6.67 -14.66
CA ILE A 40 4.33 -7.80 -15.45
C ILE A 40 4.53 -9.10 -14.69
N GLY A 41 3.67 -10.07 -14.92
CA GLY A 41 3.85 -11.39 -14.36
C GLY A 41 2.62 -12.25 -14.49
N THR A 42 2.33 -13.05 -13.47
CA THR A 42 1.33 -14.11 -13.55
C THR A 42 0.42 -14.07 -12.34
N SER A 43 -0.89 -14.06 -12.57
CA SER A 43 -1.91 -14.32 -11.56
C SER A 43 -2.28 -15.79 -11.56
N PHE A 44 -2.47 -16.35 -10.37
CA PHE A 44 -2.89 -17.72 -10.13
C PHE A 44 -4.21 -17.69 -9.35
N PHE A 45 -5.33 -17.85 -10.06
CA PHE A 45 -6.66 -17.89 -9.49
C PHE A 45 -7.27 -19.28 -9.67
N GLU A 46 -7.64 -19.96 -8.57
CA GLU A 46 -8.28 -21.28 -8.60
C GLU A 46 -7.58 -22.34 -9.49
N ASN A 47 -6.25 -22.35 -9.50
CA ASN A 47 -5.37 -23.21 -10.34
C ASN A 47 -5.28 -22.84 -11.83
N VAL A 48 -5.86 -21.71 -12.24
CA VAL A 48 -5.66 -21.12 -13.57
C VAL A 48 -4.59 -20.05 -13.46
N SER A 49 -3.55 -20.17 -14.29
CA SER A 49 -2.54 -19.13 -14.44
C SER A 49 -2.85 -18.24 -15.64
N ASN A 50 -2.75 -16.92 -15.46
CA ASN A 50 -2.92 -15.95 -16.53
C ASN A 50 -1.80 -14.91 -16.48
N ASN A 51 -1.22 -14.58 -17.63
CA ASN A 51 -0.24 -13.50 -17.69
C ASN A 51 -0.97 -12.16 -17.62
N ILE A 52 -0.49 -11.28 -16.76
CA ILE A 52 -1.07 -9.97 -16.57
C ILE A 52 0.03 -8.90 -16.54
N SER A 53 -0.37 -7.68 -16.85
CA SER A 53 0.35 -6.47 -16.49
C SER A 53 -0.48 -5.64 -15.53
N LEU A 54 0.18 -5.00 -14.57
CA LEU A 54 -0.43 -4.12 -13.59
C LEU A 54 0.35 -2.81 -13.55
N THR A 55 -0.31 -1.69 -13.82
CA THR A 55 0.32 -0.36 -13.83
C THR A 55 -0.32 0.51 -12.76
N PHE A 56 0.50 1.07 -11.86
CA PHE A 56 0.04 1.98 -10.81
C PHE A 56 0.46 3.42 -11.12
N PHE A 57 -0.51 4.33 -11.11
CA PHE A 57 -0.33 5.73 -11.46
C PHE A 57 -0.29 6.64 -10.22
N GLU A 58 0.30 7.83 -10.36
CA GLU A 58 0.44 8.79 -9.26
C GLU A 58 -0.91 9.28 -8.72
N ASP A 59 -1.94 9.31 -9.56
CA ASP A 59 -3.30 9.77 -9.28
C ASP A 59 -4.17 8.78 -8.49
N ASN A 60 -3.58 7.69 -7.97
CA ASN A 60 -4.26 6.58 -7.28
C ASN A 60 -5.12 5.70 -8.20
N THR A 61 -4.88 5.72 -9.51
CA THR A 61 -5.48 4.73 -10.42
C THR A 61 -4.53 3.58 -10.70
N ALA A 62 -5.09 2.42 -11.00
CA ALA A 62 -4.35 1.24 -11.41
C ALA A 62 -5.02 0.62 -12.64
N LYS A 63 -4.22 0.15 -13.60
CA LYS A 63 -4.68 -0.57 -14.78
C LYS A 63 -4.17 -2.01 -14.71
N GLN A 64 -5.08 -2.98 -14.78
CA GLN A 64 -4.74 -4.37 -15.03
C GLN A 64 -5.08 -4.72 -16.48
N GLU A 65 -4.20 -5.44 -17.15
CA GLU A 65 -4.41 -5.94 -18.51
C GLU A 65 -3.97 -7.39 -18.57
N ASP A 66 -4.83 -8.27 -19.07
CA ASP A 66 -4.52 -9.69 -19.25
C ASP A 66 -3.94 -10.01 -20.64
N GLU A 67 -3.51 -11.25 -20.86
CA GLU A 67 -2.95 -11.68 -22.14
C GLU A 67 -3.94 -11.64 -23.31
N ASN A 68 -5.24 -11.53 -23.04
CA ASN A 68 -6.30 -11.39 -24.03
C ASN A 68 -6.66 -9.92 -24.30
N ALA A 69 -5.86 -8.97 -23.78
CA ALA A 69 -6.08 -7.53 -23.86
C ALA A 69 -7.40 -7.06 -23.19
N HIS A 70 -7.93 -7.83 -22.24
CA HIS A 70 -9.00 -7.33 -21.37
C HIS A 70 -8.40 -6.37 -20.34
N ILE A 71 -8.99 -5.18 -20.25
CA ILE A 71 -8.50 -4.10 -19.40
C ILE A 71 -9.48 -3.83 -18.27
N HIS A 72 -8.97 -3.83 -17.05
CA HIS A 72 -9.69 -3.39 -15.86
C HIS A 72 -9.02 -2.18 -15.24
N TRP A 73 -9.82 -1.18 -14.90
CA TRP A 73 -9.38 0.02 -14.19
C TRP A 73 -9.83 -0.03 -12.75
N PHE A 74 -8.91 0.30 -11.85
CA PHE A 74 -9.14 0.37 -10.42
C PHE A 74 -8.72 1.73 -9.90
N THR A 75 -9.30 2.12 -8.78
CA THR A 75 -8.60 2.99 -7.83
C THR A 75 -7.85 2.10 -6.84
N PHE A 76 -6.71 2.58 -6.34
CA PHE A 76 -5.94 1.82 -5.35
C PHE A 76 -5.56 2.67 -4.14
N ASP A 77 -5.42 1.98 -3.00
CA ASP A 77 -4.87 2.52 -1.76
C ASP A 77 -3.95 1.49 -1.12
N VAL A 78 -2.98 1.96 -0.33
CA VAL A 78 -1.97 1.10 0.29
C VAL A 78 -1.70 1.54 1.71
N ASP A 79 -1.66 0.56 2.62
CA ASP A 79 -1.13 0.73 3.96
C ASP A 79 0.11 -0.17 4.16
N ASP A 80 0.55 -0.39 5.39
CA ASP A 80 1.75 -1.17 5.71
C ASP A 80 1.61 -2.67 5.41
N LYS A 81 0.39 -3.16 5.18
CA LYS A 81 0.09 -4.58 5.12
C LYS A 81 -0.72 -5.00 3.89
N TYR A 82 -1.52 -4.09 3.35
CA TYR A 82 -2.49 -4.38 2.30
C TYR A 82 -2.43 -3.39 1.15
N LEU A 83 -2.56 -3.94 -0.06
CA LEU A 83 -2.98 -3.24 -1.26
C LEU A 83 -4.48 -3.43 -1.41
N LYS A 84 -5.21 -2.32 -1.50
CA LYS A 84 -6.65 -2.31 -1.75
C LYS A 84 -6.91 -1.87 -3.18
N LEU A 85 -7.61 -2.69 -3.95
CA LEU A 85 -8.10 -2.35 -5.30
C LEU A 85 -9.62 -2.19 -5.27
N MET A 86 -10.12 -1.14 -5.92
CA MET A 86 -11.55 -0.81 -5.96
C MET A 86 -11.97 -0.54 -7.41
N LEU A 87 -12.97 -1.26 -7.88
CA LEU A 87 -13.63 -0.96 -9.16
C LEU A 87 -14.46 0.33 -8.99
N PRO A 88 -14.24 1.37 -9.82
CA PRO A 88 -14.94 2.66 -9.66
C PRO A 88 -16.47 2.56 -9.72
N GLU A 89 -16.99 1.54 -10.41
CA GLU A 89 -18.42 1.32 -10.62
C GLU A 89 -19.08 0.53 -9.48
N LEU A 90 -18.29 -0.07 -8.57
CA LEU A 90 -18.81 -0.91 -7.49
C LEU A 90 -18.74 -0.23 -6.12
N PRO A 91 -19.66 -0.57 -5.20
CA PRO A 91 -19.57 -0.14 -3.81
C PRO A 91 -18.24 -0.55 -3.14
N LYS A 92 -17.77 0.27 -2.18
CA LYS A 92 -16.49 0.07 -1.47
C LYS A 92 -16.35 -1.27 -0.72
N GLU A 93 -17.46 -1.91 -0.41
CA GLU A 93 -17.53 -3.23 0.23
C GLU A 93 -17.06 -4.38 -0.69
N TYR A 94 -17.04 -4.15 -2.01
CA TYR A 94 -16.50 -5.09 -3.00
C TYR A 94 -15.02 -4.84 -3.31
N ALA A 95 -14.32 -4.12 -2.44
CA ALA A 95 -12.89 -3.91 -2.61
C ALA A 95 -12.11 -5.21 -2.46
N ILE A 96 -11.10 -5.38 -3.31
CA ILE A 96 -10.20 -6.52 -3.29
C ILE A 96 -9.00 -6.15 -2.43
N TYR A 97 -8.68 -6.96 -1.42
CA TYR A 97 -7.56 -6.73 -0.53
C TYR A 97 -6.49 -7.80 -0.76
N TYR A 98 -5.31 -7.35 -1.17
CA TYR A 98 -4.13 -8.19 -1.28
C TYR A 98 -3.18 -7.89 -0.14
N ARG A 99 -2.71 -8.91 0.56
CA ARG A 99 -1.43 -8.80 1.27
C ARG A 99 -0.34 -8.68 0.24
N TYR A 100 0.69 -7.88 0.51
CA TYR A 100 1.80 -7.72 -0.42
C TYR A 100 3.15 -7.96 0.25
N GLU A 101 4.11 -8.39 -0.56
CA GLU A 101 5.51 -8.52 -0.17
C GLU A 101 6.40 -8.06 -1.33
N PHE A 102 7.35 -7.18 -1.03
CA PHE A 102 8.39 -6.78 -1.97
C PHE A 102 9.66 -7.59 -1.72
N SER A 103 10.25 -8.13 -2.78
CA SER A 103 11.55 -8.80 -2.77
C SER A 103 12.52 -8.16 -3.76
N ASN A 104 13.77 -8.64 -3.77
CA ASN A 104 14.79 -8.24 -4.74
C ASN A 104 14.92 -6.70 -4.91
N ASN A 105 15.19 -5.99 -3.81
CA ASN A 105 15.28 -4.52 -3.80
C ASN A 105 14.03 -3.78 -4.32
N ASN A 106 12.83 -4.32 -4.08
CA ASN A 106 11.53 -3.83 -4.55
C ASN A 106 11.34 -3.91 -6.08
N THR A 107 12.03 -4.84 -6.75
CA THR A 107 11.82 -5.14 -8.18
C THR A 107 10.88 -6.32 -8.41
N GLU A 108 10.60 -7.09 -7.35
CA GLU A 108 9.63 -8.18 -7.33
C GLU A 108 8.52 -7.86 -6.33
N LEU A 109 7.29 -8.19 -6.68
CA LEU A 109 6.08 -7.97 -5.89
C LEU A 109 5.22 -9.23 -5.89
N THR A 110 4.89 -9.73 -4.71
CA THR A 110 3.91 -10.80 -4.52
C THR A 110 2.64 -10.21 -3.92
N LEU A 111 1.49 -10.51 -4.50
CA LEU A 111 0.16 -10.17 -3.98
C LEU A 111 -0.59 -11.45 -3.62
N THR A 112 -1.24 -11.49 -2.46
CA THR A 112 -2.01 -12.67 -2.01
C THR A 112 -3.35 -12.27 -1.41
N ASN A 113 -4.44 -12.85 -1.93
CA ASN A 113 -5.80 -12.67 -1.40
C ASN A 113 -6.33 -14.03 -0.89
N GLU A 114 -6.44 -14.17 0.44
CA GLU A 114 -7.13 -15.25 1.16
C GLU A 114 -7.02 -16.66 0.56
N SER A 115 -5.85 -17.00 0.01
CA SER A 115 -5.56 -18.27 -0.68
C SER A 115 -6.35 -18.55 -1.97
N LEU A 116 -7.15 -17.58 -2.45
CA LEU A 116 -7.89 -17.67 -3.71
C LEU A 116 -7.04 -17.21 -4.90
N ASP A 117 -6.29 -16.12 -4.71
CA ASP A 117 -5.49 -15.50 -5.75
C ASP A 117 -4.07 -15.21 -5.24
N THR A 118 -3.08 -15.55 -6.04
CA THR A 118 -1.69 -15.14 -5.86
C THR A 118 -1.17 -14.53 -7.15
N ILE A 119 -0.60 -13.33 -7.07
CA ILE A 119 -0.04 -12.65 -8.23
C ILE A 119 1.45 -12.43 -7.98
N LEU A 120 2.28 -12.89 -8.91
CA LEU A 120 3.72 -12.69 -8.90
C LEU A 120 4.06 -11.69 -9.99
N LEU A 121 4.73 -10.60 -9.63
CA LEU A 121 4.97 -9.45 -10.49
C LEU A 121 6.44 -9.02 -10.46
N ASN A 122 6.96 -8.61 -11.61
CA ASN A 122 8.28 -8.01 -11.77
C ASN A 122 8.14 -6.59 -12.33
N LYS A 123 8.91 -5.66 -11.80
CA LYS A 123 8.94 -4.27 -12.25
C LYS A 123 9.58 -4.18 -13.65
N GLN A 124 9.03 -3.33 -14.50
CA GLN A 124 9.57 -3.01 -15.84
C GLN A 124 10.50 -1.81 -15.82
#